data_AF-A0A424RQ62-F1
#
_entry.id   AF-A0A424RQ62-F1
#
_cell.length_a   1.000
_cell.length_b   1.000
_cell.length_c   1.000
_cell.angle_alpha   90.00
_cell.angle_beta   90.00
_cell.angle_gamma   90.00
#
_symmetry.space_group_name_H-M   'P 1'
#
loop_
_entity.id
_entity.type
_entity.pdbx_description
1 polymer ?
#
loop_
_entity_poly.entity_id
_entity_poly.type
_entity_poly.pdbx_seq_one_letter_code
_entity_poly.pdbx_strand_id
1 'polypeptide(L)'
;MGRYKKKSIKKKPLFLLKDRISKSRLAVKKIKKIKVLYLDKKIKSSRTVSVIDYFVNLNRQNNLYLILGADSLINFHKWTKWKKIVKMVKLVVFSRRGYAKKSKKSIVVKYLNKKNIIFINNKDINISSSAVKKKLIKKT
;
A
#
# COMPACT_ATOMS: atom_id res chain seq x y z
N MET A 1 -1.92 5.58 -31.68
CA MET A 1 -2.09 5.90 -30.24
C MET A 1 -1.87 4.64 -29.40
N GLY A 2 -0.63 4.36 -28.99
CA GLY A 2 -0.22 3.07 -28.42
C GLY A 2 -0.78 2.82 -27.02
N ARG A 3 -1.69 1.84 -26.87
CA ARG A 3 -2.13 1.34 -25.56
C ARG A 3 -0.99 0.58 -24.91
N TYR A 4 -0.26 1.22 -24.00
CA TYR A 4 0.70 0.55 -23.11
C TYR A 4 -0.03 -0.57 -22.32
N LYS A 5 0.11 -1.82 -22.77
CA LYS A 5 -0.34 -3.02 -22.03
C LYS A 5 0.52 -3.14 -20.78
N LYS A 6 -0.06 -2.82 -19.62
CA LYS A 6 0.57 -3.00 -18.31
C LYS A 6 0.75 -4.50 -18.05
N LYS A 7 1.93 -5.05 -18.31
CA LYS A 7 2.26 -6.47 -18.04
C LYS A 7 2.09 -6.73 -16.53
N SER A 8 1.09 -7.51 -16.15
CA SER A 8 0.87 -7.87 -14.76
C SER A 8 1.98 -8.81 -14.31
N ILE A 9 2.84 -8.35 -13.40
CA ILE A 9 3.92 -9.16 -12.81
C ILE A 9 3.36 -10.31 -11.94
N LYS A 10 2.07 -10.27 -11.58
CA LYS A 10 1.44 -11.24 -10.68
C LYS A 10 0.40 -12.10 -11.40
N LYS A 11 0.31 -13.37 -10.97
CA LYS A 11 -0.75 -14.32 -11.35
C LYS A 11 -2.13 -13.73 -11.10
N LYS A 12 -3.12 -14.17 -11.89
CA LYS A 12 -4.52 -13.73 -11.78
C LYS A 12 -5.02 -13.87 -10.33
N PRO A 13 -5.69 -12.83 -9.77
CA PRO A 13 -6.24 -12.91 -8.42
C PRO A 13 -7.29 -14.03 -8.32
N LEU A 14 -7.44 -14.62 -7.12
CA LEU A 14 -8.45 -15.67 -6.87
C LEU A 14 -9.88 -15.14 -7.05
N PHE A 15 -10.13 -13.92 -6.56
CA PHE A 15 -11.45 -13.28 -6.60
C PHE A 15 -11.48 -12.12 -7.60
N LEU A 16 -12.63 -11.87 -8.21
CA LEU A 16 -12.84 -10.72 -9.08
C LEU A 16 -12.70 -9.41 -8.29
N LEU A 17 -12.50 -8.30 -9.01
CA LEU A 17 -12.33 -6.98 -8.36
C LEU A 17 -13.56 -6.61 -7.52
N LYS A 18 -14.78 -6.84 -8.02
CA LYS A 18 -16.03 -6.57 -7.31
C LYS A 18 -16.10 -7.32 -5.97
N ASP A 19 -15.75 -8.60 -5.98
CA ASP A 19 -15.75 -9.45 -4.79
C ASP A 19 -14.71 -9.01 -3.77
N ARG A 20 -13.50 -8.64 -4.22
CA ARG A 20 -12.44 -8.14 -3.33
C ARG A 20 -12.87 -6.85 -2.63
N ILE A 21 -13.51 -5.93 -3.36
CA ILE A 21 -14.05 -4.69 -2.78
C ILE A 21 -15.18 -5.01 -1.79
N SER A 22 -16.12 -5.88 -2.16
CA SER A 22 -17.23 -6.29 -1.29
C SER A 22 -16.73 -6.92 0.01
N LYS A 23 -15.84 -7.92 -0.07
CA LYS A 23 -15.22 -8.58 1.10
C LYS A 23 -14.45 -7.58 1.98
N SER A 24 -13.75 -6.62 1.38
CA SER A 24 -13.03 -5.58 2.14
C SER A 24 -13.99 -4.67 2.91
N ARG A 25 -15.12 -4.27 2.29
CA ARG A 25 -16.17 -3.48 2.95
C ARG A 25 -16.81 -4.23 4.10
N LEU A 26 -17.10 -5.52 3.92
CA LEU A 26 -17.63 -6.39 4.97
C LEU A 26 -16.65 -6.48 6.16
N ALA A 27 -15.35 -6.67 5.89
CA ALA A 27 -14.33 -6.79 6.93
C ALA A 27 -14.22 -5.56 7.85
N VAL A 28 -14.54 -4.37 7.34
CA VAL A 28 -14.45 -3.11 8.10
C VAL A 28 -15.81 -2.53 8.47
N LYS A 29 -16.93 -3.23 8.19
CA LYS A 29 -18.30 -2.72 8.33
C LYS A 29 -18.60 -2.13 9.72
N LYS A 30 -18.04 -2.71 10.78
CA LYS A 30 -18.25 -2.27 12.17
C LYS A 30 -17.25 -1.18 12.62
N ILE A 31 -16.25 -0.82 11.81
CA ILE A 31 -15.19 0.12 12.17
C ILE A 31 -15.44 1.47 11.49
N LYS A 32 -16.14 2.39 12.18
CA LYS A 32 -16.54 3.70 11.62
C LYS A 32 -15.38 4.55 11.11
N LYS A 33 -14.17 4.37 11.65
CA LYS A 33 -12.95 5.12 11.27
C LYS A 33 -12.29 4.63 9.98
N ILE A 34 -12.76 3.53 9.37
CA ILE A 34 -12.14 2.96 8.16
C ILE A 34 -13.16 2.96 7.02
N LYS A 35 -12.79 3.59 5.89
CA LYS A 35 -13.60 3.63 4.66
C LYS A 35 -12.86 2.96 3.52
N VAL A 36 -13.52 2.04 2.81
CA VAL A 36 -12.97 1.39 1.61
C VAL A 36 -13.35 2.19 0.37
N LEU A 37 -12.35 2.73 -0.32
CA LEU A 37 -12.51 3.49 -1.56
C LEU A 37 -11.87 2.76 -2.74
N TYR A 38 -12.51 2.82 -3.90
CA TYR A 38 -11.93 2.39 -5.16
C TYR A 38 -11.83 3.60 -6.09
N LEU A 39 -10.59 4.06 -6.31
CA LEU A 39 -10.33 5.35 -6.96
C LEU A 39 -9.75 5.24 -8.37
N ASP A 40 -9.28 4.05 -8.79
CA ASP A 40 -8.58 3.89 -10.08
C ASP A 40 -9.39 4.41 -11.27
N LYS A 41 -10.71 4.15 -11.32
CA LYS A 41 -11.59 4.66 -12.39
C LYS A 41 -11.76 6.18 -12.31
N LYS A 42 -11.92 6.72 -11.11
CA LYS A 42 -12.12 8.16 -10.88
C LYS A 42 -10.86 8.97 -11.22
N ILE A 43 -9.69 8.49 -10.80
CA ILE A 43 -8.39 9.13 -10.99
C ILE A 43 -7.77 8.78 -12.36
N LYS A 44 -8.33 7.78 -13.06
CA LYS A 44 -7.79 7.21 -14.32
C LYS A 44 -6.33 6.73 -14.18
N SER A 45 -5.93 6.34 -12.97
CA SER A 45 -4.58 5.89 -12.64
C SER A 45 -4.61 4.96 -11.43
N SER A 46 -3.72 3.96 -11.43
CA SER A 46 -3.50 3.02 -10.32
C SER A 46 -2.19 3.31 -9.57
N ARG A 47 -1.58 4.48 -9.81
CA ARG A 47 -0.32 4.88 -9.16
C ARG A 47 -0.62 5.58 -7.84
N THR A 48 0.11 5.23 -6.78
CA THR A 48 -0.05 5.84 -5.45
C THR A 48 0.14 7.36 -5.48
N VAL A 49 1.10 7.88 -6.27
CA VAL A 49 1.30 9.34 -6.40
C VAL A 49 0.04 10.06 -6.88
N SER A 50 -0.72 9.47 -7.81
CA SER A 50 -1.97 10.05 -8.31
C SER A 50 -3.08 10.02 -7.25
N VAL A 51 -3.10 9.00 -6.40
CA VAL A 51 -4.04 8.92 -5.26
C VAL A 51 -3.71 9.99 -4.22
N ILE A 52 -2.44 10.19 -3.93
CA ILE A 52 -1.99 11.22 -2.97
C ILE A 52 -2.31 12.62 -3.52
N ASP A 53 -1.97 12.90 -4.79
CA ASP A 53 -2.31 14.15 -5.46
C ASP A 53 -3.82 14.44 -5.38
N TYR A 54 -4.66 13.42 -5.60
CA TYR A 54 -6.11 13.55 -5.48
C TYR A 54 -6.56 14.00 -4.08
N PHE A 55 -5.99 13.44 -3.00
CA PHE A 55 -6.37 13.82 -1.64
C PHE A 55 -5.81 15.17 -1.21
N VAL A 56 -4.59 15.52 -1.63
CA VAL A 56 -4.01 16.84 -1.35
C VAL A 56 -4.89 17.94 -1.98
N ASN A 57 -5.31 17.74 -3.23
CA ASN A 57 -6.13 18.72 -3.95
C ASN A 57 -7.56 18.82 -3.40
N LEU A 58 -8.13 17.71 -2.91
CA LEU A 58 -9.53 17.70 -2.45
C LEU A 58 -9.72 18.46 -1.14
N ASN A 59 -8.81 18.32 -0.18
CA ASN A 59 -9.03 18.78 1.19
C ASN A 59 -8.04 19.85 1.66
N ARG A 60 -7.10 20.31 0.83
CA ARG A 60 -5.92 21.11 1.25
C ARG A 60 -5.25 20.52 2.51
N GLN A 61 -5.32 19.19 2.66
CA GLN A 61 -4.88 18.50 3.86
C GLN A 61 -3.38 18.25 3.76
N ASN A 62 -2.62 18.94 4.62
CA ASN A 62 -1.17 18.81 4.67
C ASN A 62 -0.70 17.64 5.56
N ASN A 63 -1.63 16.96 6.25
CA ASN A 63 -1.33 15.91 7.24
C ASN A 63 -1.72 14.53 6.72
N LEU A 64 -1.22 14.14 5.55
CA LEU A 64 -1.46 12.81 4.98
C LEU A 64 -0.45 11.78 5.50
N TYR A 65 -0.97 10.61 5.87
CA TYR A 65 -0.16 9.49 6.35
C TYR A 65 -0.30 8.31 5.39
N LEU A 66 0.80 7.81 4.86
CA LEU A 66 0.83 6.62 4.03
C LEU A 66 1.28 5.42 4.86
N ILE A 67 0.36 4.49 5.07
CA ILE A 67 0.62 3.24 5.79
C ILE A 67 1.15 2.17 4.82
N LEU A 68 2.26 1.53 5.18
CA LEU A 68 2.84 0.43 4.41
C LEU A 68 3.61 -0.56 5.30
N GLY A 69 3.93 -1.73 4.74
CA GLY A 69 4.78 -2.72 5.40
C GLY A 69 6.28 -2.47 5.18
N ALA A 70 7.11 -2.99 6.09
CA ALA A 70 8.57 -2.96 6.01
C ALA A 70 9.12 -3.58 4.70
N ASP A 71 8.46 -4.63 4.19
CA ASP A 71 8.76 -5.26 2.90
C ASP A 71 8.54 -4.31 1.72
N SER A 72 7.46 -3.54 1.76
CA SER A 72 7.14 -2.53 0.74
C SER A 72 8.11 -1.35 0.80
N LEU A 73 8.53 -0.92 2.00
CA LEU A 73 9.47 0.19 2.16
C LEU A 73 10.82 -0.08 1.46
N ILE A 74 11.33 -1.31 1.54
CA ILE A 74 12.61 -1.70 0.91
C ILE A 74 12.62 -1.37 -0.59
N ASN A 75 11.52 -1.65 -1.29
CA ASN A 75 11.37 -1.40 -2.72
C ASN A 75 10.66 -0.08 -3.05
N PHE A 76 10.40 0.77 -2.07
CA PHE A 76 9.64 2.00 -2.27
C PHE A 76 10.35 3.00 -3.19
N HIS A 77 11.68 2.99 -3.21
CA HIS A 77 12.49 3.78 -4.15
C HIS A 77 12.25 3.43 -5.64
N LYS A 78 11.61 2.28 -5.92
CA LYS A 78 11.21 1.88 -7.28
C LYS A 78 9.82 2.39 -7.66
N TRP A 79 9.08 3.00 -6.74
CA TRP A 79 7.75 3.52 -7.02
C TRP A 79 7.83 4.77 -7.91
N THR A 80 6.88 4.91 -8.82
CA THR A 80 6.80 6.08 -9.70
C THR A 80 6.70 7.36 -8.87
N LYS A 81 7.65 8.29 -9.08
CA LYS A 81 7.75 9.57 -8.36
C LYS A 81 7.83 9.40 -6.83
N TRP A 82 8.52 8.37 -6.33
CA TRP A 82 8.63 8.13 -4.88
C TRP A 82 9.15 9.33 -4.07
N LYS A 83 10.10 10.12 -4.61
CA LYS A 83 10.59 11.35 -3.97
C LYS A 83 9.48 12.38 -3.77
N LYS A 84 8.56 12.52 -4.75
CA LYS A 84 7.37 13.38 -4.62
C LYS A 84 6.46 12.85 -3.52
N ILE A 85 6.23 11.55 -3.49
CA ILE A 85 5.37 10.91 -2.47
C ILE A 85 5.86 11.25 -1.06
N VAL A 86 7.15 11.00 -0.76
CA VAL A 86 7.68 11.19 0.60
C VAL A 86 7.80 12.65 1.05
N LYS A 87 7.67 13.60 0.11
CA LYS A 87 7.54 15.03 0.44
C LYS A 87 6.11 15.42 0.81
N MET A 88 5.12 14.69 0.31
CA MET A 88 3.70 15.02 0.48
C MET A 88 3.03 14.28 1.64
N VAL A 89 3.65 13.21 2.15
CA VAL A 89 3.05 12.36 3.19
C VAL A 89 4.06 11.97 4.25
N LYS A 90 3.58 11.71 5.46
CA LYS A 90 4.35 11.02 6.50
C LYS A 90 4.22 9.51 6.31
N LEU A 91 5.34 8.80 6.27
CA LEU A 91 5.33 7.34 6.11
C LEU A 91 5.08 6.68 7.48
N VAL A 92 4.15 5.72 7.54
CA VAL A 92 3.90 4.88 8.72
C VAL A 92 4.19 3.43 8.34
N VAL A 93 5.24 2.87 8.93
CA VAL A 93 5.82 1.59 8.51
C VAL A 93 5.57 0.54 9.58
N PHE A 94 4.78 -0.47 9.23
CA PHE A 94 4.56 -1.64 10.07
C PHE A 94 5.73 -2.63 9.96
N SER A 95 6.19 -3.13 11.10
CA SER A 95 7.22 -4.17 11.17
C SER A 95 6.69 -5.49 10.62
N ARG A 96 7.60 -6.23 9.97
CA ARG A 96 7.38 -7.58 9.47
C ARG A 96 8.63 -8.41 9.73
N ARG A 97 8.45 -9.59 10.31
CA ARG A 97 9.54 -10.55 10.55
C ARG A 97 10.40 -10.75 9.31
N GLY A 98 11.73 -10.68 9.49
CA GLY A 98 12.71 -10.80 8.40
C GLY A 98 12.97 -9.52 7.59
N TYR A 99 12.18 -8.46 7.76
CA TYR A 99 12.31 -7.22 6.98
C TYR A 99 12.74 -6.01 7.80
N ALA A 100 12.59 -6.02 9.13
CA ALA A 100 12.81 -4.86 9.99
C ALA A 100 14.22 -4.22 9.85
N LYS A 101 15.29 -5.03 9.87
CA LYS A 101 16.67 -4.52 9.74
C LYS A 101 16.91 -3.89 8.36
N LYS A 102 16.44 -4.56 7.29
CA LYS A 102 16.61 -4.11 5.90
C LYS A 102 15.79 -2.85 5.60
N SER A 103 14.57 -2.75 6.13
CA SER A 103 13.69 -1.60 5.90
C SER A 103 14.25 -0.32 6.53
N LYS A 104 14.79 -0.40 7.76
CA LYS A 104 15.45 0.72 8.45
C LYS A 104 16.71 1.23 7.74
N LYS A 105 17.36 0.39 6.93
CA LYS A 105 18.55 0.76 6.12
C LYS A 105 18.22 1.08 4.65
N SER A 106 16.94 1.18 4.29
CA SER A 106 16.52 1.38 2.90
C SER A 106 16.92 2.76 2.35
N ILE A 107 17.00 2.86 1.02
CA ILE A 107 17.31 4.11 0.29
C ILE A 107 16.37 5.24 0.73
N VAL A 108 15.09 4.93 0.95
CA VAL A 108 14.09 5.92 1.33
C VAL A 108 14.34 6.47 2.74
N VAL A 109 14.70 5.61 3.71
CA VAL A 109 15.01 6.05 5.07
C VAL A 109 16.27 6.91 5.10
N LYS A 110 17.28 6.54 4.30
CA LYS A 110 18.51 7.35 4.13
C LYS A 110 18.19 8.71 3.52
N TYR A 111 17.42 8.74 2.43
CA TYR A 111 17.01 9.98 1.76
C TYR A 111 16.24 10.92 2.68
N LEU A 112 15.38 10.37 3.54
CA LEU A 112 14.60 11.14 4.50
C LEU A 112 15.40 11.61 5.72
N ASN A 113 16.66 11.21 5.85
CA ASN A 113 17.46 11.40 7.07
C ASN A 113 16.68 11.02 8.35
N LYS A 114 15.91 9.92 8.27
CA LYS A 114 14.99 9.43 9.33
C LYS A 114 13.89 10.42 9.77
N LYS A 115 13.68 11.53 9.07
CA LYS A 115 12.56 12.46 9.29
C LYS A 115 11.33 12.01 8.51
N ASN A 116 10.14 12.47 8.90
CA ASN A 116 8.87 12.19 8.19
C ASN A 116 8.56 10.69 7.95
N ILE A 117 9.07 9.81 8.83
CA ILE A 117 8.81 8.38 8.84
C ILE A 117 8.62 7.89 10.28
N ILE A 118 7.61 7.08 10.52
CA ILE A 118 7.29 6.45 11.81
C ILE A 118 7.38 4.94 11.61
N PHE A 119 8.15 4.27 12.46
CA PHE A 119 8.16 2.81 12.54
C PHE A 119 7.26 2.36 13.70
N ILE A 120 6.26 1.56 13.39
CA ILE A 120 5.36 1.00 14.40
C ILE A 120 5.97 -0.30 14.95
N ASN A 121 6.09 -0.37 16.27
CA ASN A 121 6.46 -1.60 16.96
C ASN A 121 5.21 -2.46 17.19
N ASN A 122 4.82 -3.24 16.19
CA ASN A 122 3.70 -4.17 16.28
C ASN A 122 4.17 -5.60 16.56
N LYS A 123 3.29 -6.42 17.16
CA LYS A 123 3.47 -7.88 17.23
C LYS A 123 3.63 -8.44 15.82
N ASP A 124 4.52 -9.41 15.66
CA ASP A 124 4.74 -10.09 14.38
C ASP A 124 3.46 -10.79 13.92
N ILE A 125 3.00 -10.46 12.71
CA ILE A 125 1.87 -11.13 12.06
C ILE A 125 2.41 -12.01 10.93
N ASN A 126 2.47 -13.33 11.14
CA ASN A 126 2.91 -14.30 10.13
C ASN A 126 1.75 -14.80 9.25
N ILE A 127 1.10 -13.88 8.54
CA ILE A 127 0.01 -14.19 7.62
C ILE A 127 0.30 -13.58 6.25
N SER A 128 -0.06 -14.29 5.18
CA SER A 128 0.00 -13.77 3.82
C SER A 128 -1.20 -14.22 3.00
N SER A 129 -1.61 -13.39 2.04
CA SER A 129 -2.69 -13.75 1.12
C SER A 129 -2.37 -15.00 0.31
N SER A 130 -1.09 -15.26 0.00
CA SER A 130 -0.65 -16.47 -0.69
C SER A 130 -0.88 -17.73 0.15
N ALA A 131 -0.54 -17.69 1.45
CA ALA A 131 -0.77 -18.80 2.36
C ALA A 131 -2.27 -19.08 2.54
N VAL A 132 -3.07 -18.03 2.71
CA VAL A 132 -4.54 -18.15 2.81
C VAL A 132 -5.14 -18.72 1.52
N LYS A 133 -4.72 -18.24 0.34
CA LYS A 133 -5.17 -18.75 -0.96
C LYS A 133 -4.87 -20.25 -1.12
N LYS A 134 -3.65 -20.69 -0.76
CA LYS A 134 -3.28 -22.12 -0.81
C LYS A 134 -4.19 -22.97 0.08
N LYS A 135 -4.51 -22.51 1.29
CA LYS A 135 -5.41 -23.22 2.22
C LYS A 135 -6.85 -23.28 1.70
N LEU A 136 -7.35 -22.23 1.06
CA LEU A 136 -8.70 -22.20 0.48
C LEU A 136 -8.83 -23.17 -0.70
N ILE A 137 -7.84 -23.17 -1.61
CA ILE A 137 -7.86 -24.05 -2.80
C ILE A 137 -7.76 -25.53 -2.38
N LYS A 138 -6.97 -25.87 -1.35
CA LYS A 138 -6.87 -27.26 -0.86
C LYS A 138 -8.13 -27.80 -0.17
N LYS A 139 -9.05 -26.91 0.24
CA LYS A 139 -10.33 -27.28 0.86
C LYS A 139 -11.48 -27.39 -0.15
N THR A 140 -11.22 -27.10 -1.42
CA THR A 140 -12.18 -27.25 -2.53
C THR A 140 -11.78 -28.48 -3.32
#